data_AF-A0A6H0UB42-F1
#
_entry.id   AF-A0A6H0UB42-F1
#
_cell.length_a   1.000
_cell.length_b   1.000
_cell.length_c   1.000
_cell.angle_alpha   90.00
_cell.angle_beta   90.00
_cell.angle_gamma   90.00
#
_symmetry.space_group_name_H-M   'P 1'
#
loop_
_entity.id
_entity.type
_entity.pdbx_description
1 polymer ?
#
loop_
_entity_poly.entity_id
_entity_poly.type
_entity_poly.pdbx_seq_one_letter_code
_entity_poly.pdbx_strand_id
1 'polypeptide(L)' 'MQQNQIHHVNKVKNLKGKEKWEMAMIAKQRKTLVVCFHCHRHVIHKHK' A
#
# COMPACT_ATOMS: atom_id res chain seq x y z
N MET A 1 -12.42 6.44 16.70
CA MET A 1 -11.01 6.76 16.36
C MET A 1 -10.47 5.61 15.53
N GLN A 2 -10.13 5.82 14.25
CA GLN A 2 -9.58 4.76 13.39
C GLN A 2 -8.05 4.83 13.41
N GLN A 3 -7.38 3.70 13.66
CA GLN A 3 -5.93 3.62 13.61
C GLN A 3 -5.47 3.56 12.14
N ASN A 4 -4.58 4.48 11.77
CA ASN A 4 -3.88 4.46 10.49
C ASN A 4 -2.59 3.63 10.62
N GLN A 5 -2.26 2.89 9.57
CA GLN A 5 -1.04 2.09 9.46
C GLN A 5 -0.23 2.56 8.26
N ILE A 6 1.09 2.49 8.40
CA ILE A 6 2.03 2.81 7.33
C ILE A 6 2.35 1.52 6.59
N HIS A 7 1.89 1.42 5.35
CA HIS A 7 2.36 0.40 4.42
C HIS A 7 3.73 0.81 3.87
N HIS A 8 4.70 -0.10 3.86
CA HIS A 8 6.02 0.12 3.30
C HIS A 8 6.41 -1.00 2.33
N VAL A 9 7.03 -0.62 1.20
CA VAL A 9 7.58 -1.55 0.20
C VAL A 9 9.08 -1.32 -0.01
N ASN A 10 9.81 -2.38 -0.34
CA ASN A 10 11.27 -2.28 -0.55
C ASN A 10 11.61 -1.44 -1.80
N LYS A 11 11.02 -1.79 -2.95
CA LYS A 11 11.31 -1.17 -4.25
C LYS A 11 10.00 -0.90 -5.00
N VAL A 12 9.72 0.37 -5.33
CA VAL A 12 8.51 0.77 -6.09
C VAL A 12 8.49 0.11 -7.48
N LYS A 13 9.66 -0.04 -8.12
CA LYS A 13 9.79 -0.71 -9.42
C LYS A 13 9.37 -2.18 -9.45
N ASN A 14 9.18 -2.82 -8.28
CA ASN A 14 8.73 -4.21 -8.19
C ASN A 14 7.20 -4.31 -8.13
N LEU A 15 6.47 -3.20 -8.00
CA LEU A 15 5.01 -3.18 -7.98
C LEU A 15 4.45 -3.44 -9.38
N LYS A 16 3.37 -4.22 -9.46
CA LYS A 16 2.75 -4.61 -10.73
C LYS A 16 1.75 -3.56 -11.22
N GLY A 17 1.28 -2.68 -10.34
CA GLY A 17 0.32 -1.64 -10.66
C GLY A 17 -1.10 -2.17 -10.92
N LYS A 18 -1.45 -3.34 -10.37
CA LYS A 18 -2.79 -3.93 -10.55
C LYS A 18 -3.78 -3.41 -9.53
N GLU A 19 -3.33 -3.25 -8.28
CA GLU A 19 -4.17 -2.71 -7.21
C GLU A 19 -4.06 -1.17 -7.13
N LYS A 20 -5.11 -0.51 -6.64
CA LYS A 20 -5.14 0.96 -6.48
C LYS A 20 -4.00 1.51 -5.64
N TRP A 21 -3.61 0.80 -4.57
CA TRP A 21 -2.51 1.22 -3.72
C TRP A 21 -1.16 1.13 -4.45
N GLU A 22 -0.96 0.12 -5.32
CA GLU A 22 0.24 0.00 -6.14
C GLU A 22 0.32 1.15 -7.14
N MET A 23 -0.77 1.43 -7.85
CA MET A 23 -0.85 2.55 -8.81
C MET A 23 -0.54 3.89 -8.13
N ALA A 24 -1.10 4.12 -6.94
CA ALA A 24 -0.84 5.34 -6.18
C ALA A 24 0.64 5.47 -5.75
N MET A 25 1.28 4.37 -5.36
CA MET A 25 2.70 4.35 -5.00
C MET A 25 3.62 4.55 -6.20
N ILE A 26 3.31 3.92 -7.34
CA ILE A 26 4.03 4.09 -8.62
C ILE A 26 3.91 5.53 -9.11
N ALA A 27 2.69 6.06 -9.23
CA ALA A 27 2.45 7.41 -9.74
C ALA A 27 3.13 8.51 -8.91
N LYS A 28 3.24 8.31 -7.58
CA LYS A 28 3.89 9.26 -6.67
C LYS A 28 5.38 8.96 -6.45
N GLN A 29 5.89 7.86 -7.00
CA GLN A 29 7.24 7.33 -6.73
C GLN A 29 7.58 7.25 -5.23
N ARG A 30 6.63 6.77 -4.41
CA ARG A 30 6.77 6.67 -2.95
C ARG A 30 6.86 5.22 -2.48
N LYS A 31 7.71 4.99 -1.47
CA LYS A 31 7.87 3.68 -0.80
C LYS A 31 6.95 3.46 0.38
N THR A 32 6.21 4.48 0.80
CA THR A 32 5.27 4.43 1.93
C THR A 32 3.89 4.95 1.54
N LEU A 33 2.86 4.37 2.14
CA LEU A 33 1.47 4.80 2.00
C LEU A 33 0.76 4.69 3.34
N VAL A 34 0.10 5.76 3.78
CA VAL A 34 -0.74 5.74 4.98
C VAL A 34 -2.13 5.24 4.60
N VAL A 35 -2.62 4.21 5.28
CA VAL A 35 -3.93 3.61 5.05
C VAL A 35 -4.60 3.27 6.37
N CYS A 36 -5.91 3.08 6.38
CA CYS A 36 -6.58 2.55 7.57
C CYS A 36 -6.19 1.08 7.82
N PHE A 37 -6.36 0.61 9.06
CA PHE A 37 -6.14 -0.80 9.44
C PHE A 37 -6.81 -1.80 8.48
N HIS A 38 -8.07 -1.54 8.12
CA HIS A 38 -8.83 -2.42 7.23
C HIS A 38 -8.15 -2.54 5.85
N CYS A 39 -7.74 -1.44 5.25
CA CYS A 39 -7.02 -1.45 3.97
C CYS A 39 -5.65 -2.13 4.09
N HIS A 40 -4.92 -1.86 5.17
CA HIS A 40 -3.61 -2.49 5.37
C HIS A 40 -3.73 -4.02 5.45
N ARG A 41 -4.69 -4.54 6.22
CA ARG A 41 -4.87 -5.97 6.47
C ARG A 41 -5.60 -6.70 5.34
N HIS A 42 -6.70 -6.13 4.84
CA HIS A 42 -7.63 -6.81 3.91
C HIS A 42 -7.55 -6.31 2.47
N VAL A 43 -6.82 -5.22 2.19
CA VAL A 43 -6.62 -4.76 0.81
C VAL A 43 -5.20 -5.03 0.34
N ILE A 44 -4.21 -4.66 1.15
CA ILE A 44 -2.79 -4.77 0.78
C ILE A 44 -2.22 -6.15 1.14
N HIS A 45 -2.53 -6.66 2.32
CA HIS A 45 -2.06 -7.96 2.81
C HIS A 45 -3.11 -9.09 2.68
N LYS A 46 -4.00 -9.03 1.68
CA LYS A 46 -5.08 -10.00 1.40
C LYS A 46 -4.67 -11.48 1.50
N HIS A 47 -3.45 -11.81 1.08
CA HIS A 47 -2.96 -13.18 0.93
C HIS A 47 -1.93 -13.58 2.00
N LYS A 48 -1.96 -12.93 3.17
CA LYS A 48 -1.03 -13.17 4.27
C LYS A 48 -1.72 -13.69 5.52
#